data_AF-A0A945AIL7-F1
#
_entry.id   AF-A0A945AIL7-F1
#
_cell.length_a   1.000
_cell.length_b   1.000
_cell.length_c   1.000
_cell.angle_alpha   90.00
_cell.angle_beta   90.00
_cell.angle_gamma   90.00
#
_symmetry.space_group_name_H-M   'P 1'
#
loop_
_entity.id
_entity.type
_entity.pdbx_description
1 polymer ?
#
loop_
_entity_poly.entity_id
_entity_poly.type
_entity_poly.pdbx_seq_one_letter_code
_entity_poly.pdbx_strand_id
1 'polypeptide(L)'
;MHVAKLHFTRLFVCALVLLITTYSAEAKNKRLDKKIVATATELAKDREAHFAGSKAMSIEDFSSKWSELVAELDKNYEGHTIKLKTFGTDVASRKGFTHLIYMALRVQQKNASEHLVQDVISRHPFLQELTVDGACYTGGDAFPKKMKDLLKAYPSIQGAIRAKLDTWDNKYRKKFEKEFGNAG
;
A
#
# COMPACT_ATOMS: atom_id res chain seq x y z
N MET A 1 52.77 -11.24 -21.34
CA MET A 1 51.66 -12.03 -20.73
C MET A 1 50.89 -11.35 -19.60
N HIS A 2 51.14 -10.07 -19.23
CA HIS A 2 50.42 -9.40 -18.13
C HIS A 2 49.14 -8.64 -18.55
N VAL A 3 49.05 -8.20 -19.81
CA VAL A 3 47.93 -7.37 -20.30
C VAL A 3 46.63 -8.19 -20.47
N ALA A 4 46.73 -9.43 -20.95
CA ALA A 4 45.57 -10.29 -21.18
C ALA A 4 44.82 -10.68 -19.88
N LYS A 5 45.53 -10.85 -18.76
CA LYS A 5 44.91 -11.12 -17.45
C LYS A 5 44.06 -9.95 -16.95
N LEU A 6 44.52 -8.71 -17.17
CA LEU A 6 43.84 -7.51 -16.67
C LEU A 6 42.49 -7.25 -17.37
N HIS A 7 42.40 -7.55 -18.67
CA HIS A 7 41.17 -7.38 -19.45
C HIS A 7 40.12 -8.45 -19.13
N PHE A 8 40.54 -9.69 -18.88
CA PHE A 8 39.64 -10.77 -18.46
C PHE A 8 38.98 -10.48 -17.11
N THR A 9 39.73 -9.95 -16.13
CA THR A 9 39.18 -9.62 -14.81
C THR A 9 38.16 -8.48 -14.90
N ARG A 10 38.39 -7.47 -15.75
CA ARG A 10 37.45 -6.34 -15.93
C ARG A 10 36.15 -6.76 -16.60
N LEU A 11 36.22 -7.61 -17.63
CA LEU A 11 35.03 -8.16 -18.29
C LEU A 11 34.21 -9.05 -17.34
N PHE A 12 34.87 -9.84 -16.51
CA PHE A 12 34.21 -10.71 -15.53
C PHE A 12 33.52 -9.90 -14.42
N VAL A 13 34.15 -8.83 -13.93
CA VAL A 13 33.54 -7.92 -12.94
C VAL A 13 32.32 -7.19 -13.52
N CYS A 14 32.41 -6.67 -14.75
CA CYS A 14 31.25 -6.02 -15.40
C CYS A 14 30.10 -6.99 -15.65
N ALA A 15 30.39 -8.21 -16.12
CA ALA A 15 29.38 -9.24 -16.34
C ALA A 15 28.72 -9.70 -15.02
N LEU A 16 29.50 -9.83 -13.95
CA LEU A 16 28.99 -10.20 -12.63
C LEU A 16 28.11 -9.09 -12.03
N VAL A 17 28.49 -7.82 -12.17
CA VAL A 17 27.66 -6.68 -11.75
C VAL A 17 26.34 -6.65 -12.53
N LEU A 18 26.40 -6.86 -13.85
CA LEU A 18 25.19 -6.95 -14.68
C LEU A 18 24.29 -8.12 -14.27
N LEU A 19 24.84 -9.31 -14.00
CA LEU A 19 24.09 -10.49 -13.54
C LEU A 19 23.44 -10.28 -12.16
N ILE A 20 24.11 -9.59 -11.23
CA ILE A 20 23.53 -9.27 -9.90
C ILE A 20 22.40 -8.24 -10.05
N THR A 21 22.53 -7.28 -10.97
CA THR A 21 21.49 -6.27 -11.21
C THR A 21 20.24 -6.84 -11.92
N THR A 22 20.40 -7.80 -12.83
CA THR A 22 19.27 -8.39 -13.56
C THR A 22 18.49 -9.41 -12.73
N TYR A 23 19.16 -10.24 -11.92
CA TYR A 23 18.47 -11.15 -10.97
C TYR A 23 17.65 -10.38 -9.92
N SER A 24 18.13 -9.20 -9.50
CA SER A 24 17.44 -8.36 -8.52
C SER A 24 16.16 -7.69 -9.04
N ALA A 25 15.99 -7.52 -10.35
CA ALA A 25 14.83 -6.84 -10.91
C ALA A 25 13.63 -7.79 -11.09
N GLU A 26 13.88 -9.05 -11.43
CA GLU A 26 12.84 -10.04 -11.71
C GLU A 26 12.32 -10.72 -10.44
N ALA A 27 13.18 -10.92 -9.43
CA ALA A 27 12.82 -11.45 -8.11
C ALA A 27 11.98 -10.50 -7.23
N LYS A 28 11.85 -9.23 -7.61
CA LYS A 28 11.09 -8.23 -6.84
C LYS A 28 9.60 -8.23 -7.11
N ASN A 29 9.12 -8.79 -8.23
CA ASN A 29 7.69 -8.75 -8.55
C ASN A 29 6.93 -9.90 -7.86
N LYS A 30 5.94 -9.58 -7.01
CA LYS A 30 5.10 -10.57 -6.33
C LYS A 30 3.62 -10.31 -6.58
N ARG A 31 2.83 -11.38 -6.66
CA ARG A 31 1.36 -11.30 -6.78
C ARG A 31 0.74 -11.49 -5.41
N LEU A 32 -0.31 -10.71 -5.13
CA LEU A 32 -1.09 -10.85 -3.90
C LEU A 32 -1.81 -12.21 -3.85
N ASP A 33 -1.67 -12.86 -2.71
CA ASP A 33 -2.40 -14.09 -2.40
C ASP A 33 -3.92 -13.83 -2.26
N LYS A 34 -4.73 -14.75 -2.78
CA LYS A 34 -6.21 -14.62 -2.77
C LYS A 34 -6.78 -14.59 -1.35
N LYS A 35 -6.18 -15.31 -0.40
CA LYS A 35 -6.61 -15.32 1.00
C LYS A 35 -6.40 -13.95 1.64
N ILE A 36 -5.26 -13.32 1.38
CA ILE A 36 -4.97 -11.98 1.90
C ILE A 36 -5.94 -10.95 1.32
N VAL A 37 -6.26 -11.05 0.02
CA VAL A 37 -7.27 -10.18 -0.61
C VAL A 37 -8.66 -10.39 0.00
N ALA A 38 -9.03 -11.64 0.33
CA ALA A 38 -10.28 -11.95 1.00
C ALA A 38 -10.33 -11.36 2.42
N THR A 39 -9.29 -11.56 3.24
CA THR A 39 -9.16 -10.97 4.57
C THR A 39 -9.26 -9.44 4.52
N ALA A 40 -8.57 -8.80 3.56
CA ALA A 40 -8.63 -7.36 3.39
C ALA A 40 -10.05 -6.88 3.06
N THR A 41 -10.77 -7.61 2.22
CA THR A 41 -12.16 -7.30 1.85
C THR A 41 -13.12 -7.49 3.03
N GLU A 42 -12.94 -8.54 3.84
CA GLU A 42 -13.75 -8.80 5.03
C GLU A 42 -13.59 -7.69 6.08
N LEU A 43 -12.35 -7.31 6.40
CA LEU A 43 -12.07 -6.23 7.33
C LEU A 43 -12.63 -4.88 6.85
N ALA A 44 -12.51 -4.59 5.55
CA ALA A 44 -13.09 -3.39 4.97
C ALA A 44 -14.62 -3.34 5.12
N LYS A 45 -15.30 -4.44 4.75
CA LYS A 45 -16.77 -4.56 4.85
C LYS A 45 -17.26 -4.51 6.29
N ASP A 46 -16.52 -5.10 7.21
CA ASP A 46 -16.85 -5.06 8.63
C ASP A 46 -16.80 -3.62 9.18
N ARG A 47 -15.79 -2.83 8.83
CA ARG A 47 -15.74 -1.41 9.22
C ARG A 47 -16.78 -0.55 8.50
N GLU A 48 -17.07 -0.85 7.24
CA GLU A 48 -18.17 -0.23 6.51
C GLU A 48 -19.51 -0.47 7.24
N ALA A 49 -19.78 -1.72 7.63
CA ALA A 49 -20.98 -2.07 8.42
C ALA A 49 -21.03 -1.32 9.75
N HIS A 50 -19.91 -1.19 10.46
CA HIS A 50 -19.83 -0.40 11.69
C HIS A 50 -20.22 1.07 11.46
N PHE A 51 -19.69 1.71 10.41
CA PHE A 51 -20.03 3.10 10.07
C PHE A 51 -21.49 3.27 9.61
N ALA A 52 -22.08 2.23 9.02
CA ALA A 52 -23.49 2.19 8.63
C ALA A 52 -24.43 1.84 9.81
N GLY A 53 -23.93 1.73 11.03
CA GLY A 53 -24.73 1.35 12.21
C GLY A 53 -25.21 -0.10 12.20
N SER A 54 -24.62 -0.95 11.36
CA SER A 54 -24.90 -2.38 11.26
C SER A 54 -23.99 -3.19 12.18
N LYS A 55 -24.34 -4.47 12.39
CA LYS A 55 -23.53 -5.40 13.20
C LYS A 55 -22.12 -5.53 12.61
N ALA A 56 -21.11 -5.27 13.43
CA ALA A 56 -19.69 -5.38 13.12
C ALA A 56 -18.93 -5.87 14.36
N MET A 57 -17.68 -6.31 14.20
CA MET A 57 -16.83 -6.71 15.33
C MET A 57 -16.45 -5.52 16.22
N SER A 58 -15.91 -5.80 17.41
CA SER A 58 -15.37 -4.76 18.30
C SER A 58 -14.18 -4.04 17.66
N ILE A 59 -13.79 -2.89 18.22
CA ILE A 59 -12.60 -2.16 17.73
C ILE A 59 -11.33 -2.95 18.06
N GLU A 60 -11.33 -3.66 19.19
CA GLU A 60 -10.26 -4.52 19.66
C GLU A 60 -10.06 -5.71 18.71
N ASP A 61 -11.14 -6.38 18.32
CA ASP A 61 -11.09 -7.50 17.36
C ASP A 61 -10.62 -7.04 15.98
N PHE A 62 -11.11 -5.87 15.53
CA PHE A 62 -10.67 -5.28 14.28
C PHE A 62 -9.17 -4.95 14.33
N SER A 63 -8.71 -4.33 15.41
CA SER A 63 -7.31 -3.94 15.59
C SER A 63 -6.39 -5.17 15.62
N SER A 64 -6.82 -6.24 16.30
CA SER A 64 -6.09 -7.51 16.34
C SER A 64 -5.95 -8.12 14.94
N LYS A 65 -7.06 -8.28 14.21
CA LYS A 65 -7.02 -8.82 12.83
C LYS A 65 -6.30 -7.92 11.84
N TRP A 66 -6.36 -6.61 12.04
CA TRP A 66 -5.57 -5.66 11.27
C TRP A 66 -4.07 -5.92 11.49
N SER A 67 -3.64 -6.05 12.74
CA SER A 67 -2.24 -6.36 13.07
C SER A 67 -1.78 -7.69 12.46
N GLU A 68 -2.62 -8.74 12.52
CA GLU A 68 -2.33 -10.03 11.86
C GLU A 68 -2.16 -9.88 10.35
N LEU A 69 -3.05 -9.14 9.70
CA LEU A 69 -2.96 -8.88 8.26
C LEU A 69 -1.70 -8.08 7.91
N VAL A 70 -1.34 -7.08 8.73
CA VAL A 70 -0.11 -6.28 8.55
C VAL A 70 1.12 -7.17 8.68
N ALA A 71 1.19 -8.04 9.69
CA ALA A 71 2.30 -8.97 9.86
C ALA A 71 2.45 -9.91 8.66
N GLU A 72 1.35 -10.42 8.12
CA GLU A 72 1.36 -11.24 6.89
C GLU A 72 1.75 -10.42 5.65
N LEU A 73 1.35 -9.15 5.57
CA LEU A 73 1.78 -8.27 4.48
C LEU A 73 3.28 -8.02 4.53
N ASP A 74 3.82 -7.68 5.70
CA ASP A 74 5.24 -7.39 5.90
C ASP A 74 6.08 -8.63 5.57
N LYS A 75 5.76 -9.77 6.19
CA LYS A 75 6.45 -11.05 5.97
C LYS A 75 6.51 -11.45 4.50
N ASN A 76 5.44 -11.22 3.75
CA ASN A 76 5.33 -11.73 2.38
C ASN A 76 5.68 -10.70 1.31
N TYR A 77 5.52 -9.40 1.55
CA TYR A 77 5.56 -8.41 0.46
C TYR A 77 6.38 -7.16 0.77
N GLU A 78 6.95 -7.01 1.98
CA GLU A 78 7.86 -5.91 2.26
C GLU A 78 9.06 -5.94 1.29
N GLY A 79 9.39 -4.78 0.71
CA GLY A 79 10.45 -4.64 -0.30
C GLY A 79 10.13 -5.23 -1.68
N HIS A 80 8.95 -5.85 -1.87
CA HIS A 80 8.51 -6.37 -3.16
C HIS A 80 7.66 -5.36 -3.94
N THR A 81 7.76 -5.42 -5.26
CA THR A 81 6.88 -4.71 -6.19
C THR A 81 5.64 -5.54 -6.48
N ILE A 82 4.46 -5.01 -6.15
CA ILE A 82 3.18 -5.61 -6.52
C ILE A 82 2.55 -4.75 -7.61
N LYS A 83 2.27 -5.34 -8.77
CA LYS A 83 1.58 -4.66 -9.87
C LYS A 83 0.07 -4.94 -9.79
N LEU A 84 -0.72 -3.90 -9.54
CA LEU A 84 -2.19 -3.99 -9.52
C LEU A 84 -2.79 -3.30 -10.73
N LYS A 85 -3.12 -4.09 -11.76
CA LYS A 85 -3.76 -3.54 -12.95
C LYS A 85 -5.14 -2.94 -12.63
N THR A 86 -5.51 -1.92 -13.39
CA THR A 86 -6.83 -1.26 -13.30
C THR A 86 -7.94 -2.05 -14.00
N PHE A 87 -7.58 -3.08 -14.78
CA PHE A 87 -8.49 -3.95 -15.53
C PHE A 87 -8.09 -5.41 -15.36
N GLY A 88 -9.05 -6.32 -15.53
CA GLY A 88 -8.82 -7.77 -15.45
C GLY A 88 -8.75 -8.31 -14.03
N THR A 89 -7.91 -9.31 -13.80
CA THR A 89 -7.92 -10.12 -12.56
C THR A 89 -7.49 -9.38 -11.30
N ASP A 90 -6.88 -8.20 -11.41
CA ASP A 90 -6.35 -7.44 -10.27
C ASP A 90 -7.34 -6.40 -9.72
N VAL A 91 -8.49 -6.23 -10.38
CA VAL A 91 -9.52 -5.25 -9.99
C VAL A 91 -10.07 -5.54 -8.59
N ALA A 92 -10.27 -6.82 -8.26
CA ALA A 92 -10.75 -7.22 -6.94
C ALA A 92 -9.75 -6.85 -5.84
N SER A 93 -8.45 -7.17 -6.05
CA SER A 93 -7.38 -6.81 -5.12
C SER A 93 -7.28 -5.29 -4.94
N ARG A 94 -7.32 -4.54 -6.05
CA ARG A 94 -7.28 -3.07 -6.02
C ARG A 94 -8.42 -2.51 -5.17
N LYS A 95 -9.66 -2.99 -5.40
CA LYS A 95 -10.84 -2.56 -4.65
C LYS A 95 -10.76 -2.94 -3.18
N GLY A 96 -10.42 -4.19 -2.87
CA GLY A 96 -10.35 -4.70 -1.50
C GLY A 96 -9.35 -3.91 -0.65
N PHE A 97 -8.12 -3.75 -1.14
CA PHE A 97 -7.09 -3.01 -0.40
C PHE A 97 -7.35 -1.51 -0.34
N THR A 98 -7.87 -0.89 -1.41
CA THR A 98 -8.23 0.54 -1.34
C THR A 98 -9.31 0.75 -0.28
N HIS A 99 -10.32 -0.11 -0.25
CA HIS A 99 -11.43 -0.03 0.70
C HIS A 99 -10.95 -0.26 2.14
N LEU A 100 -10.06 -1.24 2.35
CA LEU A 100 -9.47 -1.50 3.64
C LEU A 100 -8.70 -0.28 4.17
N ILE A 101 -7.78 0.27 3.37
CA ILE A 101 -6.99 1.44 3.79
C ILE A 101 -7.90 2.62 4.09
N TYR A 102 -8.93 2.82 3.27
CA TYR A 102 -9.92 3.88 3.47
C TYR A 102 -10.60 3.75 4.83
N MET A 103 -11.05 2.55 5.19
CA MET A 103 -11.73 2.32 6.46
C MET A 103 -10.78 2.35 7.65
N ALA A 104 -9.58 1.79 7.52
CA ALA A 104 -8.57 1.79 8.57
C ALA A 104 -8.15 3.22 8.94
N LEU A 105 -7.90 4.09 7.95
CA LEU A 105 -7.58 5.50 8.19
C LEU A 105 -8.71 6.24 8.93
N ARG A 106 -9.97 5.93 8.61
CA ARG A 106 -11.13 6.50 9.32
C ARG A 106 -11.25 6.02 10.76
N VAL A 107 -11.00 4.74 11.02
CA VAL A 107 -11.03 4.17 12.38
C VAL A 107 -9.93 4.79 13.25
N GLN A 108 -8.74 4.96 12.70
CA GLN A 108 -7.58 5.50 13.40
C GLN A 108 -7.77 6.96 13.84
N GLN A 109 -8.65 7.74 13.20
CA GLN A 109 -8.97 9.11 13.66
C GLN A 109 -9.48 9.16 15.10
N LYS A 110 -10.13 8.09 15.56
CA LYS A 110 -10.79 8.04 16.87
C LYS A 110 -10.13 7.05 17.82
N ASN A 111 -9.19 6.23 17.34
CA ASN A 111 -8.62 5.12 18.09
C ASN A 111 -7.12 5.00 17.82
N ALA A 112 -6.33 4.83 18.87
CA ALA A 112 -4.93 4.45 18.73
C ALA A 112 -4.85 2.97 18.32
N SER A 113 -3.98 2.63 17.38
CA SER A 113 -3.65 1.26 16.99
C SER A 113 -2.14 1.07 17.10
N GLU A 114 -1.71 -0.15 17.41
CA GLU A 114 -0.29 -0.53 17.47
C GLU A 114 0.40 -0.33 16.11
N HIS A 115 -0.27 -0.69 15.02
CA HIS A 115 0.20 -0.46 13.66
C HIS A 115 -0.59 0.66 13.01
N LEU A 116 -0.02 1.86 13.05
CA LEU A 116 -0.61 3.03 12.40
C LEU A 116 -0.66 2.82 10.89
N VAL A 117 -1.79 3.17 10.27
CA VAL A 117 -2.05 2.84 8.87
C VAL A 117 -1.06 3.52 7.93
N GLN A 118 -0.62 4.74 8.25
CA GLN A 118 0.41 5.44 7.48
C GLN A 118 1.78 4.73 7.49
N ASP A 119 2.13 4.01 8.56
CA ASP A 119 3.38 3.25 8.64
C ASP A 119 3.30 1.97 7.81
N VAL A 120 2.11 1.38 7.71
CA VAL A 120 1.87 0.25 6.79
C VAL A 120 1.92 0.73 5.35
N ILE A 121 1.23 1.83 5.01
CA ILE A 121 1.28 2.40 3.65
C ILE A 121 2.72 2.70 3.24
N SER A 122 3.51 3.28 4.14
CA SER A 122 4.86 3.75 3.82
C SER A 122 5.84 2.63 3.45
N ARG A 123 5.63 1.42 3.96
CA ARG A 123 6.48 0.24 3.67
C ARG A 123 6.10 -0.52 2.40
N HIS A 124 4.90 -0.27 1.85
CA HIS A 124 4.33 -1.04 0.73
C HIS A 124 3.99 -0.13 -0.46
N PRO A 125 4.80 -0.12 -1.54
CA PRO A 125 4.59 0.74 -2.72
C PRO A 125 3.20 0.64 -3.36
N PHE A 126 2.60 -0.55 -3.39
CA PHE A 126 1.26 -0.71 -3.94
C PHE A 126 0.21 -0.01 -3.06
N LEU A 127 0.37 0.03 -1.74
CA LEU A 127 -0.53 0.78 -0.86
C LEU A 127 -0.37 2.30 -1.05
N GLN A 128 0.85 2.78 -1.30
CA GLN A 128 1.10 4.18 -1.67
C GLN A 128 0.37 4.53 -2.97
N GLU A 129 0.45 3.66 -3.99
CA GLU A 129 -0.30 3.81 -5.24
C GLU A 129 -1.81 3.90 -4.97
N LEU A 130 -2.37 2.97 -4.21
CA LEU A 130 -3.80 2.97 -3.88
C LEU A 130 -4.21 4.17 -3.04
N THR A 131 -3.29 4.74 -2.25
CA THR A 131 -3.58 5.93 -1.46
C THR A 131 -3.76 7.17 -2.36
N VAL A 132 -3.04 7.24 -3.48
CA VAL A 132 -3.16 8.37 -4.42
C VAL A 132 -4.23 8.12 -5.49
N ASP A 133 -4.30 6.89 -6.01
CA ASP A 133 -5.09 6.52 -7.19
C ASP A 133 -6.27 5.62 -6.89
N GLY A 134 -6.45 5.22 -5.64
CA GLY A 134 -7.49 4.31 -5.23
C GLY A 134 -8.88 4.94 -5.34
N ALA A 135 -9.79 4.14 -5.87
CA ALA A 135 -11.22 4.41 -5.84
C ALA A 135 -11.94 3.28 -5.11
N CYS A 136 -12.71 3.64 -4.09
CA CYS A 136 -13.65 2.76 -3.42
C CYS A 136 -14.97 2.84 -4.18
N TYR A 137 -15.41 1.71 -4.73
CA TYR A 137 -16.77 1.61 -5.25
C TYR A 137 -17.66 1.06 -4.14
N THR A 138 -18.16 1.94 -3.27
CA THR A 138 -19.25 1.61 -2.36
C THR A 138 -20.55 1.74 -3.16
N GLY A 139 -21.28 0.63 -3.31
CA GLY A 139 -22.58 0.66 -3.98
C GLY A 139 -23.57 1.41 -3.10
N GLY A 140 -24.17 2.49 -3.61
CA GLY A 140 -25.31 3.15 -2.97
C GLY A 140 -25.02 4.08 -1.79
N ASP A 141 -23.75 4.36 -1.45
CA ASP A 141 -23.42 5.07 -0.22
C ASP A 141 -23.00 6.55 -0.42
N ALA A 142 -23.17 7.37 0.62
CA ALA A 142 -22.88 8.82 0.63
C ALA A 142 -21.37 9.13 0.78
N PHE A 143 -20.52 8.11 0.90
CA PHE A 143 -19.09 8.28 1.16
C PHE A 143 -18.28 8.63 -0.10
N PRO A 144 -17.19 9.41 0.06
CA PRO A 144 -16.28 9.70 -1.03
C PRO A 144 -15.75 8.42 -1.70
N LYS A 145 -16.02 8.31 -3.01
CA LYS A 145 -15.66 7.14 -3.82
C LYS A 145 -14.16 7.08 -4.17
N LYS A 146 -13.37 8.07 -3.76
CA LYS A 146 -11.94 8.17 -4.08
C LYS A 146 -11.16 8.50 -2.82
N MET A 147 -10.00 7.87 -2.66
CA MET A 147 -9.12 8.15 -1.53
C MET A 147 -8.76 9.64 -1.44
N LYS A 148 -8.51 10.28 -2.58
CA LYS A 148 -8.20 11.71 -2.63
C LYS A 148 -9.29 12.60 -2.03
N ASP A 149 -10.55 12.20 -2.16
CA ASP A 149 -11.67 12.98 -1.66
C ASP A 149 -11.78 12.81 -0.13
N LEU A 150 -11.46 11.61 0.40
CA LEU A 150 -11.26 11.39 1.84
C LEU A 150 -10.14 12.28 2.39
N LEU A 151 -8.98 12.29 1.74
CA LEU A 151 -7.82 13.06 2.20
C LEU A 151 -8.08 14.57 2.22
N LYS A 152 -8.88 15.08 1.26
CA LYS A 152 -9.34 16.47 1.27
C LYS A 152 -10.34 16.76 2.38
N ALA A 153 -11.26 15.83 2.64
CA ALA A 153 -12.25 15.97 3.71
C ALA A 153 -11.65 15.89 5.11
N TYR A 154 -10.50 15.22 5.26
CA TYR A 154 -9.86 14.98 6.55
C TYR A 154 -8.36 15.37 6.56
N PRO A 155 -8.05 16.67 6.77
CA PRO A 155 -6.68 17.17 6.78
C PRO A 155 -5.76 16.51 7.81
N SER A 156 -6.30 16.02 8.93
CA SER A 156 -5.52 15.27 9.94
C SER A 156 -4.96 13.96 9.40
N ILE A 157 -5.77 13.19 8.65
CA ILE A 157 -5.30 11.98 7.96
C ILE A 157 -4.23 12.35 6.94
N GLN A 158 -4.50 13.39 6.13
CA GLN A 158 -3.55 13.86 5.15
C GLN A 158 -2.21 14.28 5.78
N GLY A 159 -2.24 14.95 6.94
CA GLY A 159 -1.06 15.33 7.71
C GLY A 159 -0.26 14.12 8.22
N ALA A 160 -0.94 13.10 8.73
CA ALA A 160 -0.29 11.86 9.16
C ALA A 160 0.41 11.12 8.00
N ILE A 161 -0.21 11.12 6.82
CA ILE A 161 0.42 10.56 5.61
C ILE A 161 1.60 11.42 5.16
N ARG A 162 1.46 12.76 5.19
CA ARG A 162 2.54 13.71 4.85
C ARG A 162 3.80 13.47 5.69
N ALA A 163 3.64 13.15 6.96
CA ALA A 163 4.75 12.85 7.88
C ALA A 163 5.56 11.59 7.52
N LYS A 164 5.13 10.82 6.50
CA LYS A 164 5.80 9.60 6.02
C LYS A 164 6.18 9.66 4.54
N LEU A 165 5.96 10.78 3.86
CA LEU A 165 6.19 10.89 2.41
C LEU A 165 7.66 10.75 1.99
N ASP A 166 8.59 11.04 2.89
CA ASP A 166 10.02 10.87 2.67
C ASP A 166 10.42 9.41 2.46
N THR A 167 9.66 8.46 3.03
CA THR A 167 9.89 7.03 2.85
C THR A 167 9.12 6.44 1.67
N TRP A 168 8.31 7.25 0.96
CA TRP A 168 7.53 6.77 -0.18
C TRP A 168 8.38 6.65 -1.44
N ASP A 169 7.94 5.77 -2.35
CA ASP A 169 8.45 5.74 -3.70
C ASP A 169 8.27 7.11 -4.36
N ASN A 170 9.34 7.64 -4.95
CA ASN A 170 9.40 8.98 -5.50
C ASN A 170 8.26 9.27 -6.50
N LYS A 171 7.84 8.24 -7.26
CA LYS A 171 6.69 8.30 -8.18
C LYS A 171 5.40 8.68 -7.45
N TYR A 172 5.07 8.00 -6.35
CA TYR A 172 3.82 8.21 -5.62
C TYR A 172 3.89 9.42 -4.71
N ARG A 173 5.07 9.70 -4.12
CA ARG A 173 5.33 10.96 -3.42
C ARG A 173 5.04 12.18 -4.28
N LYS A 174 5.66 12.27 -5.46
CA LYS A 174 5.44 13.40 -6.39
C LYS A 174 3.98 13.55 -6.80
N LYS A 175 3.29 12.42 -6.97
CA LYS A 175 1.86 12.43 -7.31
C LYS A 175 1.01 12.94 -6.16
N PHE A 176 1.29 12.49 -4.93
CA PHE A 176 0.64 13.00 -3.72
C PHE A 176 0.90 14.50 -3.55
N GLU A 177 2.15 14.94 -3.66
CA GLU A 177 2.53 16.35 -3.59
C GLU A 177 1.87 17.18 -4.68
N LYS A 178 1.71 16.66 -5.90
CA LYS A 178 0.95 17.36 -6.95
C LYS A 178 -0.53 17.51 -6.62
N GLU A 179 -1.13 16.46 -6.07
CA GLU A 179 -2.58 16.42 -5.84
C GLU A 179 -3.00 17.23 -4.60
N PHE A 180 -2.09 17.38 -3.63
CA PHE A 180 -2.37 17.97 -2.34
C PHE A 180 -1.40 19.09 -1.92
N GLY A 181 -0.37 19.38 -2.72
CA GLY A 181 0.64 20.41 -2.47
C GLY A 181 0.09 21.79 -2.76
N ASN A 182 -0.77 22.25 -1.86
CA ASN A 182 -1.05 23.64 -1.49
C ASN A 182 -1.96 23.66 -0.24
N ALA A 183 -1.67 22.81 0.74
CA ALA A 183 -2.10 23.05 2.11
C ALA A 183 -0.93 23.73 2.80
N GLY A 184 -0.89 25.06 2.65
CA GLY A 184 -0.10 25.93 3.52
C GLY A 184 -0.70 25.99 4.91
#